data_AF-A0A445DRY7-F1
#
_entry.id   AF-A0A445DRY7-F1
#
_cell.length_a   1.000
_cell.length_b   1.000
_cell.length_c   1.000
_cell.angle_alpha   90.00
_cell.angle_beta   90.00
_cell.angle_gamma   90.00
#
_symmetry.space_group_name_H-M   'P 1'
#
loop_
_entity.id
_entity.type
_entity.pdbx_description
1 polymer ?
#
loop_
_entity_poly.entity_id
_entity_poly.type
_entity_poly.pdbx_seq_one_letter_code
_entity_poly.pdbx_strand_id
1 'polypeptide(L)' 'MKTLKDHFVEAYDLFHHLSRFAWNPVTKKFEAEKVRQDFIKVS' A
#
# COMPACT_ATOMS: atom_id res chain seq x y z
N MET A 1 15.46 1.85 -20.24
CA MET A 1 14.01 2.17 -20.24
C MET A 1 13.39 1.35 -19.13
N LYS A 2 12.92 1.98 -18.04
CA LYS A 2 12.17 1.25 -17.03
C LYS A 2 10.83 0.86 -17.62
N THR A 3 10.47 -0.40 -17.49
CA THR A 3 9.18 -0.91 -17.93
C THR A 3 8.11 -0.50 -16.92
N LEU A 4 6.85 -0.51 -17.33
CA LEU A 4 5.71 -0.26 -16.42
C LEU A 4 5.74 -1.21 -15.20
N LYS A 5 6.31 -2.41 -15.36
CA LYS A 5 6.51 -3.37 -14.27
C LYS A 5 7.53 -2.89 -13.25
N ASP A 6 8.62 -2.28 -13.70
CA ASP A 6 9.66 -1.75 -12.80
C ASP A 6 9.10 -0.62 -11.94
N HIS A 7 8.30 0.27 -12.54
CA HIS A 7 7.59 1.32 -11.81
C HIS A 7 6.59 0.77 -10.78
N PHE A 8 5.95 -0.34 -11.09
CA PHE A 8 5.01 -0.99 -10.18
C PHE A 8 5.72 -1.63 -8.99
N VAL A 9 6.86 -2.29 -9.22
CA VAL A 9 7.70 -2.88 -8.17
C VAL A 9 8.24 -1.79 -7.24
N GLU A 10 8.72 -0.67 -7.77
CA GLU A 10 9.20 0.46 -6.97
C GLU A 10 8.11 1.07 -6.08
N ALA A 11 6.89 1.24 -6.63
CA ALA A 11 5.76 1.72 -5.85
C ALA A 11 5.37 0.69 -4.76
N TYR A 12 5.30 -0.59 -5.11
CA TYR A 12 4.95 -1.67 -4.19
C TYR A 12 5.93 -1.77 -3.01
N ASP A 13 7.24 -1.67 -3.29
CA ASP A 13 8.31 -1.68 -2.28
C ASP A 13 8.19 -0.47 -1.32
N LEU A 14 7.94 0.73 -1.87
CA LEU A 14 7.72 1.94 -1.08
C LEU A 14 6.52 1.83 -0.15
N PHE A 15 5.43 1.22 -0.60
CA PHE A 15 4.23 1.00 0.22
C PHE A 15 4.36 -0.21 1.15
N HIS A 16 5.22 -1.18 0.86
CA HIS A 16 5.46 -2.35 1.72
C HIS A 16 6.12 -1.98 3.05
N HIS A 17 6.97 -0.95 3.04
CA HIS A 17 7.57 -0.42 4.25
C HIS A 17 6.55 0.32 5.14
N LEU A 18 5.46 0.80 4.55
CA LEU A 18 4.32 1.30 5.32
C LEU A 18 3.51 0.07 5.74
N SER A 19 3.82 -0.50 6.91
CA SER A 19 3.25 -1.75 7.48
C SER A 19 1.73 -1.74 7.71
N ARG A 20 1.02 -0.79 7.10
CA ARG A 20 -0.41 -0.56 7.15
C ARG A 20 -1.05 -0.65 5.79
N PHE A 21 -0.34 -1.05 4.73
CA PHE A 21 -0.92 -1.19 3.39
C PHE A 21 -0.57 -2.55 2.79
N ALA A 22 -1.60 -3.29 2.40
CA ALA A 22 -1.50 -4.54 1.67
C ALA A 22 -2.05 -4.34 0.24
N TRP A 23 -1.34 -4.84 -0.76
CA TRP A 23 -1.82 -4.81 -2.13
C TRP A 23 -2.85 -5.92 -2.37
N ASN A 24 -4.03 -5.56 -2.86
CA ASN A 24 -5.04 -6.52 -3.29
C ASN A 24 -4.94 -6.75 -4.81
N PRO A 25 -4.45 -7.91 -5.26
CA PRO A 25 -4.27 -8.19 -6.69
C PRO A 25 -5.61 -8.36 -7.44
N VAL A 26 -6.71 -8.66 -6.73
CA VAL A 26 -8.04 -8.85 -7.31
C VAL A 26 -8.70 -7.51 -7.60
N THR A 27 -8.66 -6.58 -6.65
CA THR A 27 -9.24 -5.23 -6.82
C THR A 27 -8.27 -4.24 -7.47
N LYS A 28 -6.99 -4.60 -7.58
CA LYS A 28 -5.88 -3.74 -8.02
C LYS A 28 -5.80 -2.44 -7.24
N LYS A 29 -5.98 -2.51 -5.91
CA LYS A 29 -5.92 -1.37 -5.00
C LYS A 29 -5.02 -1.70 -3.80
N PHE A 30 -4.39 -0.66 -3.26
CA PHE A 30 -3.79 -0.74 -1.93
C PHE A 30 -4.90 -0.63 -0.90
N GLU A 31 -5.10 -1.71 -0.15
CA GLU A 31 -5.99 -1.73 1.00
C GLU A 31 -5.14 -1.44 2.22
N ALA A 32 -5.66 -0.62 3.14
CA ALA A 32 -4.97 -0.48 4.41
C ALA A 32 -5.07 -1.83 5.15
N GLU A 33 -3.93 -2.44 5.45
CA GLU A 33 -3.87 -3.52 6.42
C GLU A 33 -4.44 -2.93 7.71
N LYS A 34 -5.50 -3.58 8.20
CA LYS A 34 -6.44 -3.06 9.19
C LYS A 34 -5.73 -2.78 10.52
N VAL A 35 -4.94 -1.71 10.62
CA VAL A 35 -4.61 -1.03 11.87
C VAL A 35 -5.94 -0.43 12.30
N ARG A 36 -6.72 -1.26 12.99
CA ARG A 36 -8.07 -0.95 13.43
C ARG A 36 -7.99 0.31 14.31
N GLN A 37 -8.63 1.35 13.83
CA GLN A 37 -9.42 2.30 14.61
C GLN A 37 -8.72 3.35 15.49
N ASP A 38 -7.41 3.29 15.73
CA ASP A 38 -6.79 4.24 16.69
C ASP A 38 -6.29 5.56 16.07
N PHE A 39 -6.28 5.71 14.74
CA PHE A 39 -5.77 6.92 14.07
C PHE A 39 -6.80 8.02 13.81
N ILE A 40 -8.06 7.84 14.23
CA ILE A 40 -9.06 8.91 14.21
C ILE A 40 -9.53 9.17 15.65
N LYS A 41 -8.64 9.76 16.45
CA LYS A 41 -9.08 10.67 17.52
C LYS A 41 -8.54 12.04 17.16
N VAL A 42 -9.39 12.80 16.46
CA VAL A 42 -9.21 14.25 16.33
C VAL A 42 -9.33 14.81 17.74
N SER A 43 -8.22 15.29 18.28
CA SER A 43 -8.19 16.13 19.47
C SER A 43 -8.69 17.53 19.15
#